data_AF-A0A939BSN1-F1
#
_entry.id   AF-A0A939BSN1-F1
#
_cell.length_a   1.000
_cell.length_b   1.000
_cell.length_c   1.000
_cell.angle_alpha   90.00
_cell.angle_beta   90.00
_cell.angle_gamma   90.00
#
_symmetry.space_group_name_H-M   'P 1'
#
loop_
_entity.id
_entity.type
_entity.pdbx_description
1 polymer ?
#
loop_
_entity_poly.entity_id
_entity_poly.type
_entity_poly.pdbx_seq_one_letter_code
_entity_poly.pdbx_strand_id
1 'polypeptide(L)'
;MSAGIGPDVVPPLHEPWDPDDSIDFHAARLLVLLRRCGTGTKPGIDGRTKLAKLDFLLRYPAFLERALDHLRDIGASTTEWTATGAEIEAPMIRYRYGPWDPRYRQFLAFLLSRKLITITTAKPERVQLTAAGRRAADDLSGRASFQPLLNRCAAMTPDLSTMTGTELKDLVYDLFPNEVGDLPYWTEIRP
;
A
#
# COMPACT_ATOMS: atom_id res chain seq x y z
N MET A 1 36.81 31.58 15.54
CA MET A 1 36.71 31.75 14.07
C MET A 1 36.06 30.49 13.52
N SER A 2 34.74 30.50 13.37
CA SER A 2 33.98 29.38 12.82
C SER A 2 34.00 29.51 11.30
N ALA A 3 34.52 28.52 10.59
CA ALA A 3 34.49 28.49 9.13
C ALA A 3 33.02 28.31 8.71
N GLY A 4 32.39 29.40 8.25
CA GLY A 4 31.06 29.37 7.68
C GLY A 4 31.07 28.51 6.42
N ILE A 5 30.18 27.52 6.39
CA ILE A 5 29.83 26.79 5.17
C ILE A 5 29.25 27.85 4.22
N GLY A 6 29.80 27.93 3.01
CA GLY A 6 29.45 28.96 2.03
C GLY A 6 27.97 28.95 1.64
N PRO A 7 27.40 30.10 1.22
CA PRO A 7 25.97 30.26 0.92
C PRO A 7 25.46 29.43 -0.27
N ASP A 8 26.34 28.74 -1.00
CA ASP A 8 26.04 28.06 -2.26
C ASP A 8 26.22 26.53 -2.18
N VAL A 9 25.96 25.91 -1.02
CA VAL A 9 25.82 24.45 -0.97
C VAL A 9 24.41 24.10 -1.45
N VAL A 10 24.28 23.77 -2.73
CA VAL A 10 23.10 23.06 -3.25
C VAL A 10 23.08 21.68 -2.57
N PRO A 11 22.08 21.36 -1.75
CA PRO A 11 21.96 20.02 -1.18
C PRO A 11 21.92 19.01 -2.34
N PRO A 12 22.54 17.82 -2.19
CA PRO A 12 22.37 16.77 -3.19
C PRO A 12 20.87 16.55 -3.43
N LEU A 13 20.45 16.38 -4.69
CA LEU A 13 19.06 16.07 -5.07
C LEU A 13 18.52 14.80 -4.37
N HIS A 14 19.43 13.98 -3.83
CA HIS A 14 19.15 12.85 -2.96
C HIS A 14 19.49 13.25 -1.53
N GLU A 15 18.48 13.49 -0.70
CA GLU A 15 18.70 13.54 0.74
C GLU A 15 19.16 12.14 1.17
N PRO A 16 20.37 11.99 1.75
CA PRO A 16 20.72 10.74 2.40
C PRO A 16 19.63 10.49 3.44
N TRP A 17 18.93 9.35 3.34
CA TRP A 17 17.77 8.95 4.16
C TRP A 17 16.36 9.42 3.72
N ASP A 18 16.06 9.50 2.42
CA ASP A 18 14.65 9.47 2.00
C ASP A 18 13.98 8.16 2.49
N PRO A 19 12.97 8.22 3.38
CA PRO A 19 12.25 7.02 3.83
C PRO A 19 11.61 6.25 2.68
N ASP A 20 11.30 6.93 1.56
CA ASP A 20 10.79 6.26 0.37
C ASP A 20 11.83 5.39 -0.32
N ASP A 21 13.13 5.53 -0.05
CA ASP A 21 14.17 4.61 -0.54
C ASP A 21 14.39 3.39 0.38
N SER A 22 13.81 3.40 1.59
CA SER A 22 13.94 2.32 2.55
C SER A 22 13.06 1.11 2.18
N ILE A 23 13.70 0.00 1.80
CA ILE A 23 13.03 -1.28 1.54
C ILE A 23 12.26 -1.75 2.79
N ASP A 24 12.83 -1.55 3.98
CA ASP A 24 12.23 -1.97 5.25
C ASP A 24 10.99 -1.15 5.62
N PHE A 25 10.94 0.15 5.29
CA PHE A 25 9.74 0.97 5.45
C PHE A 25 8.56 0.40 4.64
N HIS A 26 8.77 0.16 3.35
CA HIS A 26 7.75 -0.42 2.48
C HIS A 26 7.39 -1.86 2.86
N ALA A 27 8.37 -2.67 3.27
CA ALA A 27 8.13 -4.02 3.73
C ALA A 27 7.30 -4.05 5.03
N ALA A 28 7.53 -3.11 5.96
CA ALA A 28 6.77 -3.00 7.19
C ALA A 28 5.29 -2.69 6.92
N ARG A 29 5.00 -1.76 5.99
CA ARG A 29 3.63 -1.48 5.55
C ARG A 29 2.93 -2.73 5.00
N LEU A 30 3.61 -3.50 4.15
CA LEU A 30 3.05 -4.75 3.59
C LEU A 30 2.75 -5.79 4.68
N LEU A 31 3.56 -5.88 5.74
CA LEU A 31 3.28 -6.77 6.88
C LEU A 31 2.01 -6.38 7.60
N VAL A 32 1.81 -5.08 7.88
CA VAL A 32 0.60 -4.55 8.51
C VAL A 32 -0.62 -4.79 7.62
N LEU A 33 -0.51 -4.52 6.31
CA LEU A 33 -1.58 -4.78 5.35
C LEU A 33 -1.97 -6.27 5.32
N LEU A 34 -1.00 -7.17 5.20
CA LEU A 34 -1.25 -8.62 5.23
C LEU A 34 -1.88 -9.07 6.55
N ARG A 35 -1.48 -8.45 7.67
CA ARG A 35 -1.99 -8.79 9.00
C ARG A 35 -3.45 -8.41 9.19
N ARG A 36 -3.87 -7.29 8.61
CA ARG A 36 -5.24 -6.74 8.74
C ARG A 36 -6.18 -7.26 7.64
N CYS A 37 -5.75 -7.19 6.39
CA CYS A 37 -6.57 -7.50 5.22
C CYS A 37 -6.39 -8.94 4.68
N GLY A 38 -5.40 -9.69 5.18
CA GLY A 38 -5.20 -11.11 4.87
C GLY A 38 -5.82 -12.06 5.90
N THR A 39 -6.90 -11.64 6.57
CA THR A 39 -7.60 -12.42 7.59
C THR A 39 -8.78 -13.21 7.00
N GLY A 40 -9.29 -14.21 7.73
CA GLY A 40 -10.42 -15.04 7.28
C GLY A 40 -10.14 -16.54 7.38
N THR A 41 -11.06 -17.36 6.85
CA THR A 41 -10.99 -18.84 6.91
C THR A 41 -9.75 -19.40 6.21
N LYS A 42 -9.24 -18.69 5.20
CA LYS A 42 -8.04 -19.03 4.47
C LYS A 42 -7.07 -17.84 4.51
N PRO A 43 -6.22 -17.72 5.55
CA PRO A 43 -5.35 -16.55 5.75
C PRO A 43 -4.46 -16.23 4.55
N GLY A 44 -4.16 -14.94 4.36
CA GLY A 44 -3.37 -14.39 3.27
C GLY A 44 -4.18 -13.65 2.21
N ILE A 45 -3.47 -13.08 1.24
CA ILE A 45 -4.05 -12.33 0.13
C ILE A 45 -3.83 -13.11 -1.18
N ASP A 46 -4.91 -13.37 -1.91
CA ASP A 46 -4.90 -14.07 -3.19
C ASP A 46 -4.60 -13.13 -4.35
N GLY A 47 -3.49 -13.40 -5.02
CA GLY A 47 -3.06 -12.73 -6.23
C GLY A 47 -2.31 -11.42 -5.97
N ARG A 48 -1.27 -11.21 -6.78
CA ARG A 48 -0.49 -9.96 -6.78
C ARG A 48 -1.35 -8.74 -7.08
N THR A 49 -2.38 -8.88 -7.91
CA THR A 49 -3.30 -7.78 -8.25
C THR A 49 -4.05 -7.30 -7.02
N LYS A 50 -4.66 -8.21 -6.24
CA LYS A 50 -5.38 -7.85 -5.01
C LYS A 50 -4.43 -7.16 -4.04
N LEU A 51 -3.26 -7.74 -3.80
CA LEU A 51 -2.27 -7.18 -2.89
C LEU A 51 -1.84 -5.76 -3.32
N ALA A 52 -1.55 -5.54 -4.59
CA ALA A 52 -1.14 -4.24 -5.11
C ALA A 52 -2.25 -3.18 -5.04
N LYS A 53 -3.50 -3.55 -5.30
CA LYS A 53 -4.64 -2.60 -5.23
C LYS A 53 -4.99 -2.22 -3.81
N LEU A 54 -4.88 -3.15 -2.85
CA LEU A 54 -5.02 -2.83 -1.43
C LEU A 54 -3.84 -1.96 -0.93
N ASP A 55 -2.61 -2.23 -1.35
CA ASP A 55 -1.45 -1.38 -1.01
C ASP A 55 -1.58 0.02 -1.63
N PHE A 56 -2.16 0.13 -2.83
CA PHE A 56 -2.49 1.43 -3.44
C PHE A 56 -3.46 2.24 -2.57
N LEU A 57 -4.61 1.67 -2.19
CA LEU A 57 -5.58 2.38 -1.34
C LEU A 57 -5.01 2.71 0.04
N LEU A 58 -4.12 1.85 0.56
CA LEU A 58 -3.40 2.12 1.81
C LEU A 58 -2.42 3.31 1.70
N ARG A 59 -1.79 3.49 0.54
CA ARG A 59 -0.83 4.58 0.28
C ARG A 59 -1.51 5.90 -0.06
N TYR A 60 -2.71 5.85 -0.62
CA TYR A 60 -3.44 7.02 -1.12
C TYR A 60 -4.77 7.18 -0.37
N PRO A 61 -4.78 7.79 0.82
CA PRO A 61 -5.97 7.92 1.66
C PRO A 61 -7.14 8.65 0.98
N ALA A 62 -6.88 9.58 0.06
CA ALA A 62 -7.92 10.27 -0.72
C ALA A 62 -8.63 9.32 -1.72
N PHE A 63 -7.91 8.37 -2.33
CA PHE A 63 -8.55 7.35 -3.17
C PHE A 63 -9.30 6.32 -2.33
N LEU A 64 -8.82 6.01 -1.12
CA LEU A 64 -9.55 5.17 -0.17
C LEU A 64 -10.89 5.78 0.20
N GLU A 65 -10.92 7.08 0.52
CA GLU A 65 -12.16 7.81 0.82
C GLU A 65 -13.15 7.72 -0.34
N ARG A 66 -12.74 8.11 -1.56
CA ARG A 66 -13.59 8.04 -2.76
C ARG A 66 -14.09 6.62 -3.07
N ALA A 67 -13.27 5.60 -2.84
CA ALA A 67 -13.68 4.21 -3.02
C ALA A 67 -14.76 3.80 -2.00
N LEU A 68 -14.63 4.21 -0.74
CA LEU A 68 -15.62 3.92 0.30
C LEU A 68 -16.91 4.73 0.09
N ASP A 69 -16.83 5.99 -0.33
CA ASP A 69 -17.98 6.80 -0.74
C ASP A 69 -18.78 6.11 -1.84
N HIS A 70 -18.10 5.68 -2.91
CA HIS A 70 -18.77 4.97 -3.98
C HIS A 70 -19.47 3.69 -3.50
N LEU A 71 -18.83 2.91 -2.63
CA LEU A 71 -19.42 1.72 -2.05
C LEU A 71 -20.67 2.06 -1.21
N ARG A 72 -20.67 3.17 -0.46
CA ARG A 72 -21.86 3.67 0.26
C ARG A 72 -22.98 4.06 -0.69
N ASP A 73 -22.66 4.76 -1.78
CA ASP A 73 -23.65 5.22 -2.77
C ASP A 73 -24.40 4.03 -3.42
N ILE A 74 -23.73 2.89 -3.57
CA ILE A 74 -24.35 1.65 -4.08
C ILE A 74 -24.93 0.76 -2.96
N GLY A 75 -25.00 1.26 -1.73
CA GLY A 75 -25.69 0.62 -0.61
C GLY A 75 -24.85 -0.29 0.29
N ALA A 76 -23.52 -0.30 0.17
CA ALA A 76 -22.67 -1.05 1.09
C ALA A 76 -22.55 -0.34 2.45
N SER A 77 -22.55 -1.11 3.53
CA SER A 77 -22.30 -0.61 4.88
C SER A 77 -20.80 -0.56 5.14
N THR A 78 -20.16 0.54 4.72
CA THR A 78 -18.72 0.74 4.91
C THR A 78 -18.38 1.47 6.20
N THR A 79 -17.15 1.32 6.68
CA THR A 79 -16.60 2.17 7.74
C THR A 79 -16.42 3.62 7.25
N GLU A 80 -16.78 4.60 8.07
CA GLU A 80 -16.50 6.01 7.79
C GLU A 80 -14.99 6.28 7.79
N TRP A 81 -14.53 7.00 6.77
CA TRP A 81 -13.13 7.38 6.59
C TRP A 81 -13.07 8.72 5.88
N THR A 82 -12.21 9.60 6.36
CA THR A 82 -11.97 10.91 5.77
C THR A 82 -10.47 11.12 5.60
N ALA A 83 -10.02 11.44 4.40
CA ALA A 83 -8.61 11.71 4.15
C ALA A 83 -8.23 13.08 4.72
N THR A 84 -7.01 13.20 5.25
CA THR A 84 -6.48 14.49 5.70
C THR A 84 -5.69 15.13 4.54
N GLY A 85 -6.40 15.90 3.70
CA GLY A 85 -5.79 16.58 2.56
C GLY A 85 -5.26 15.65 1.47
N ALA A 86 -4.22 16.08 0.76
CA ALA A 86 -3.60 15.34 -0.35
C ALA A 86 -2.45 14.42 0.11
N GLU A 87 -2.57 13.85 1.32
CA GLU A 87 -1.56 12.95 1.88
C GLU A 87 -1.29 11.76 0.93
N ILE A 88 -0.01 11.44 0.72
CA ILE A 88 0.45 10.26 0.00
C ILE A 88 1.53 9.62 0.86
N GLU A 89 1.33 8.35 1.24
CA GLU A 89 2.27 7.59 2.08
C GLU A 89 3.60 7.29 1.39
N ALA A 90 3.50 6.85 0.13
CA ALA A 90 4.62 6.43 -0.71
C ALA A 90 4.14 6.39 -2.16
N PRO A 91 4.60 7.30 -3.03
CA PRO A 91 4.05 7.40 -4.38
C PRO A 91 4.19 6.14 -5.22
N MET A 92 3.27 6.00 -6.17
CA MET A 92 3.22 4.94 -7.17
C MET A 92 3.12 5.56 -8.56
N ILE A 93 3.52 4.79 -9.55
CA ILE A 93 3.42 5.18 -10.96
C ILE A 93 2.30 4.41 -11.66
N ARG A 94 1.84 4.96 -12.78
CA ARG A 94 1.04 4.22 -13.72
C ARG A 94 1.89 3.21 -14.48
N TYR A 95 1.64 1.91 -14.31
CA TYR A 95 2.35 0.84 -15.04
C TYR A 95 1.39 -0.26 -15.49
N ARG A 96 1.44 -0.64 -16.77
CA ARG A 96 0.67 -1.73 -17.40
C ARG A 96 -0.79 -1.87 -16.93
N TYR A 97 -1.05 -2.58 -15.84
CA TYR A 97 -2.38 -2.94 -15.34
C TYR A 97 -2.77 -2.25 -14.01
N GLY A 98 -2.09 -1.17 -13.61
CA GLY A 98 -2.58 -0.33 -12.52
C GLY A 98 -1.53 0.59 -11.89
N PRO A 99 -1.83 1.13 -10.69
CA PRO A 99 -0.82 1.68 -9.81
C PRO A 99 0.24 0.61 -9.55
N TRP A 100 1.50 0.99 -9.68
CA TRP A 100 2.62 0.11 -9.49
C TRP A 100 3.77 0.81 -8.81
N ASP A 101 4.49 0.02 -8.01
CA ASP A 101 5.79 0.39 -7.49
C ASP A 101 6.84 -0.49 -8.20
N PRO A 102 7.80 0.07 -8.96
CA PRO A 102 8.85 -0.72 -9.63
C PRO A 102 9.58 -1.68 -8.69
N ARG A 103 9.65 -1.33 -7.39
CA ARG A 103 10.36 -2.06 -6.35
C ARG A 103 9.49 -3.09 -5.65
N TYR A 104 8.22 -3.24 -6.03
CA TYR A 104 7.28 -4.16 -5.37
C TYR A 104 7.80 -5.60 -5.24
N ARG A 105 8.47 -6.09 -6.28
CA ARG A 105 9.10 -7.42 -6.27
C ARG A 105 10.26 -7.50 -5.27
N GLN A 106 11.02 -6.41 -5.11
CA GLN A 106 12.12 -6.33 -4.15
C GLN A 106 11.57 -6.39 -2.72
N PHE A 107 10.45 -5.70 -2.42
CA PHE A 107 9.83 -5.76 -1.08
C PHE A 107 9.38 -7.18 -0.73
N LEU A 108 8.73 -7.87 -1.68
CA LEU A 108 8.31 -9.26 -1.49
C LEU A 108 9.51 -10.20 -1.34
N ALA A 109 10.56 -10.04 -2.15
CA ALA A 109 11.79 -10.82 -2.04
C ALA A 109 12.49 -10.60 -0.69
N PHE A 110 12.54 -9.35 -0.22
CA PHE A 110 13.06 -8.99 1.09
C PHE A 110 12.30 -9.72 2.21
N LEU A 111 10.96 -9.61 2.24
CA LEU A 111 10.12 -10.29 3.22
C LEU A 111 10.24 -11.82 3.18
N LEU A 112 10.33 -12.40 1.97
CA LEU A 112 10.55 -13.84 1.75
C LEU A 112 11.91 -14.28 2.31
N SER A 113 12.99 -13.55 2.00
CA SER A 113 14.35 -13.88 2.47
C SER A 113 14.47 -13.84 3.99
N ARG A 114 13.70 -12.95 4.63
CA ARG A 114 13.60 -12.82 6.09
C ARG A 114 12.64 -13.82 6.72
N LYS A 115 12.04 -14.72 5.93
CA LYS A 115 11.05 -15.72 6.36
C LYS A 115 9.85 -15.12 7.07
N LEU A 116 9.47 -13.88 6.71
CA LEU A 116 8.32 -13.19 7.30
C LEU A 116 7.03 -13.49 6.51
N ILE A 117 7.16 -13.79 5.22
CA ILE A 117 6.03 -14.24 4.39
C ILE A 117 6.35 -15.58 3.71
N THR A 118 5.29 -16.23 3.22
CA THR A 118 5.35 -17.28 2.20
C THR A 118 4.56 -16.82 0.97
N ILE A 119 4.96 -17.33 -0.20
CA ILE A 119 4.19 -17.19 -1.44
C ILE A 119 3.92 -18.58 -2.00
N THR A 120 2.66 -18.93 -2.24
CA THR A 120 2.30 -20.22 -2.84
C THR A 120 2.62 -20.25 -4.33
N THR A 121 2.94 -21.43 -4.84
CA THR A 121 3.18 -21.67 -6.28
C THR A 121 1.89 -21.93 -7.07
N ALA A 122 0.80 -22.32 -6.41
CA ALA A 122 -0.51 -22.48 -7.02
C ALA A 122 -1.06 -21.14 -7.52
N LYS A 123 -1.92 -21.16 -8.55
CA LYS A 123 -2.60 -19.97 -9.09
C LYS A 123 -4.02 -19.83 -8.53
N PRO A 124 -4.46 -18.62 -8.13
CA PRO A 124 -3.63 -17.42 -7.97
C PRO A 124 -2.57 -17.62 -6.86
N GLU A 125 -1.38 -17.05 -7.07
CA GLU A 125 -0.33 -17.01 -6.04
C GLU A 125 -0.90 -16.36 -4.79
N ARG A 126 -0.59 -16.89 -3.62
CA ARG A 126 -1.06 -16.36 -2.35
C ARG A 126 0.08 -15.92 -1.48
N VAL A 127 0.00 -14.70 -0.97
CA VAL A 127 0.96 -14.15 -0.01
C VAL A 127 0.40 -14.32 1.41
N GLN A 128 1.16 -14.97 2.29
CA GLN A 128 0.74 -15.24 3.67
C GLN A 128 1.84 -14.86 4.66
N LEU A 129 1.45 -14.40 5.85
CA LEU A 129 2.41 -14.21 6.95
C LEU A 129 2.84 -15.57 7.52
N THR A 130 4.13 -15.71 7.82
CA THR A 130 4.63 -16.79 8.69
C THR A 130 4.30 -16.47 10.16
N ALA A 131 4.61 -17.38 11.08
CA ALA A 131 4.53 -17.07 12.51
C ALA A 131 5.46 -15.90 12.89
N ALA A 132 6.64 -15.80 12.28
CA ALA A 132 7.56 -14.68 12.51
C ALA A 132 7.02 -13.38 11.90
N GLY A 133 6.44 -13.44 10.70
CA GLY A 133 5.80 -12.28 10.08
C GLY A 133 4.60 -11.76 10.86
N ARG A 134 3.79 -12.64 11.44
CA ARG A 134 2.68 -12.25 12.33
C ARG A 134 3.18 -11.49 13.54
N ARG A 135 4.18 -12.04 14.25
CA ARG A 135 4.79 -11.36 15.41
C ARG A 135 5.35 -9.99 15.01
N ALA A 136 6.11 -9.92 13.92
CA ALA A 136 6.64 -8.65 13.43
C ALA A 136 5.52 -7.65 13.10
N ALA A 137 4.44 -8.09 12.45
CA ALA A 137 3.30 -7.22 12.14
C ALA A 137 2.56 -6.76 13.41
N ASP A 138 2.41 -7.64 14.41
CA ASP A 138 1.79 -7.30 15.70
C ASP A 138 2.67 -6.28 16.46
N ASP A 139 3.99 -6.47 16.48
CA ASP A 139 4.95 -5.53 17.09
C ASP A 139 4.92 -4.16 16.40
N LEU A 140 4.83 -4.13 15.06
CA LEU A 140 4.69 -2.87 14.30
C LEU A 140 3.34 -2.20 14.60
N SER A 141 2.27 -2.99 14.74
CA SER A 141 0.93 -2.49 15.02
C SER A 141 0.82 -1.83 16.41
N GLY A 142 1.70 -2.20 17.35
CA GLY A 142 1.79 -1.56 18.66
C GLY A 142 2.45 -0.17 18.66
N ARG A 143 3.01 0.29 17.54
CA ARG A 143 3.74 1.56 17.46
C ARG A 143 2.83 2.70 17.00
N ALA A 144 2.97 3.86 17.63
CA ALA A 144 2.19 5.06 17.28
C ALA A 144 2.38 5.50 15.81
N SER A 145 3.59 5.34 15.27
CA SER A 145 3.90 5.69 13.88
C SER A 145 3.14 4.87 12.83
N PHE A 146 2.58 3.70 13.21
CA PHE A 146 1.80 2.86 12.31
C PHE A 146 0.29 3.09 12.41
N GLN A 147 -0.18 3.94 13.34
CA GLN A 147 -1.61 4.19 13.52
C GLN A 147 -2.31 4.71 12.26
N PRO A 148 -1.73 5.61 11.44
CA PRO A 148 -2.35 6.01 10.18
C PRO A 148 -2.61 4.82 9.25
N LEU A 149 -1.63 3.92 9.10
CA LEU A 149 -1.75 2.71 8.29
C LEU A 149 -2.79 1.73 8.85
N LEU A 150 -2.85 1.58 10.18
CA LEU A 150 -3.83 0.71 10.83
C LEU A 150 -5.26 1.22 10.66
N ASN A 151 -5.47 2.53 10.74
CA ASN A 151 -6.78 3.14 10.54
C ASN A 151 -7.24 2.98 9.09
N ARG A 152 -6.35 3.20 8.12
CA ARG A 152 -6.61 2.93 6.70
C ARG A 152 -6.94 1.45 6.45
N CYS A 153 -6.19 0.52 7.07
CA CYS A 153 -6.49 -0.91 6.99
C CYS A 153 -7.84 -1.26 7.61
N ALA A 154 -8.23 -0.62 8.71
CA ALA A 154 -9.54 -0.81 9.32
C ALA A 154 -10.65 -0.33 8.40
N ALA A 155 -10.49 0.83 7.76
CA ALA A 155 -11.47 1.36 6.81
C ALA A 155 -11.67 0.46 5.58
N MET A 156 -10.64 -0.28 5.15
CA MET A 156 -10.73 -1.25 4.07
C MET A 156 -11.41 -2.58 4.45
N THR A 157 -11.60 -2.88 5.74
CA THR A 157 -12.06 -4.19 6.21
C THR A 157 -13.47 -4.11 6.83
N PRO A 158 -14.42 -4.99 6.43
CA PRO A 158 -14.23 -6.10 5.49
C PRO A 158 -14.33 -5.72 4.00
N ASP A 159 -14.98 -4.60 3.66
CA ASP A 159 -15.53 -4.34 2.32
C ASP A 159 -14.51 -4.52 1.18
N LEU A 160 -13.56 -3.59 1.05
CA LEU A 160 -12.52 -3.63 0.03
C LEU A 160 -11.60 -4.86 0.19
N SER A 161 -11.33 -5.27 1.43
CA SER A 161 -10.42 -6.39 1.71
C SER A 161 -10.97 -7.75 1.27
N THR A 162 -12.28 -7.90 1.13
CA THR A 162 -12.93 -9.16 0.68
C THR A 162 -13.02 -9.27 -0.83
N MET A 163 -13.04 -8.15 -1.55
CA MET A 163 -13.04 -8.11 -3.02
C MET A 163 -11.87 -8.89 -3.63
N THR A 164 -12.11 -9.49 -4.79
CA THR A 164 -11.09 -10.15 -5.61
C THR A 164 -10.15 -9.13 -6.24
N GLY A 165 -9.01 -9.61 -6.74
CA GLY A 165 -8.08 -8.75 -7.47
C GLY A 165 -8.68 -8.16 -8.75
N THR A 166 -9.66 -8.83 -9.37
CA THR A 166 -10.36 -8.32 -10.55
C THR A 166 -11.33 -7.21 -10.16
N GLU A 167 -12.17 -7.43 -9.16
CA GLU A 167 -13.13 -6.43 -8.67
C GLU A 167 -12.42 -5.15 -8.20
N LEU A 168 -11.32 -5.27 -7.44
CA LEU A 168 -10.51 -4.10 -7.04
C LEU A 168 -9.84 -3.40 -8.21
N LYS A 169 -9.44 -4.16 -9.23
CA LYS A 169 -8.84 -3.59 -10.44
C LYS A 169 -9.90 -2.78 -11.17
N ASP A 170 -11.07 -3.36 -11.43
CA ASP A 170 -12.18 -2.69 -12.12
C ASP A 170 -12.64 -1.45 -11.34
N LEU A 171 -12.87 -1.56 -10.03
CA LEU A 171 -13.17 -0.42 -9.15
C LEU A 171 -12.19 0.76 -9.31
N VAL A 172 -10.88 0.48 -9.29
CA VAL A 172 -9.85 1.51 -9.43
C VAL A 172 -9.87 2.16 -10.81
N TYR A 173 -10.14 1.40 -11.87
CA TYR A 173 -10.19 1.95 -13.23
C TYR A 173 -11.46 2.76 -13.48
N ASP A 174 -12.58 2.32 -12.90
CA ASP A 174 -13.88 2.99 -13.07
C ASP A 174 -13.96 4.29 -12.26
N LEU A 175 -13.40 4.32 -11.05
CA LEU A 175 -13.44 5.50 -10.18
C LEU A 175 -12.34 6.53 -10.46
N PHE A 176 -11.18 6.07 -10.95
CA PHE A 176 -10.00 6.91 -11.16
C PHE A 176 -9.49 6.83 -12.60
N PRO A 177 -10.35 7.03 -13.62
CA PRO A 177 -9.93 6.90 -15.01
C PRO A 177 -8.85 7.93 -15.35
N ASN A 178 -8.98 9.18 -14.90
CA ASN A 178 -8.03 10.24 -15.26
C ASN A 178 -6.73 10.17 -14.43
N GLU A 179 -6.85 9.84 -13.14
CA GLU A 179 -5.76 9.83 -12.16
C GLU A 179 -4.96 8.53 -12.19
N VAL A 180 -5.50 7.48 -12.82
CA VAL A 180 -4.85 6.17 -12.93
C VAL A 180 -4.98 5.62 -14.34
N GLY A 181 -6.21 5.43 -14.84
CA GLY A 181 -6.47 4.70 -16.08
C GLY A 181 -5.73 5.25 -17.31
N ASP A 182 -5.93 6.54 -17.54
CA ASP A 182 -5.58 7.33 -18.70
C ASP A 182 -4.25 8.07 -18.55
N LEU A 183 -3.63 8.01 -17.35
CA LEU A 183 -2.30 8.53 -17.15
C LEU A 183 -1.31 7.86 -18.12
N PRO A 184 -0.37 8.61 -18.72
CA PRO A 184 0.72 8.03 -19.48
C PRO A 184 1.51 7.06 -18.60
N TYR A 185 1.98 5.95 -19.17
CA TYR A 185 2.85 5.03 -18.45
C TYR A 185 4.07 5.75 -17.88
N TRP A 186 4.51 5.30 -16.69
CA TRP A 186 5.62 5.87 -15.93
C TRP A 186 5.36 7.26 -15.33
N THR A 187 4.12 7.75 -15.40
CA THR A 187 3.72 8.97 -14.70
C THR A 187 3.35 8.64 -13.27
N GLU A 188 3.76 9.50 -12.35
CA GLU A 188 3.36 9.42 -10.95
C GLU A 188 1.85 9.67 -10.80
N ILE A 189 1.22 8.89 -9.92
CA ILE A 189 -0.20 9.00 -9.62
C ILE A 189 -0.40 10.06 -8.55
N ARG A 190 -1.36 10.98 -8.79
CA ARG A 190 -1.79 12.04 -7.88
C ARG A 190 -3.32 12.02 -7.76
N PRO A 191 -3.88 12.18 -6.54
CA PRO A 191 -5.32 12.29 -6.32
C PRO A 191 -5.92 13.63 -6.75
#